data_AF-A0A9E3K9Y0-F1
#
_entry.id   AF-A0A9E3K9Y0-F1
#
_cell.length_a   1.000
_cell.length_b   1.000
_cell.length_c   1.000
_cell.angle_alpha   90.00
_cell.angle_beta   90.00
_cell.angle_gamma   90.00
#
_symmetry.space_group_name_H-M   'P 1'
#
loop_
_entity.id
_entity.type
_entity.pdbx_description
1 polymer ?
#
loop_
_entity_poly.entity_id
_entity_poly.type
_entity_poly.pdbx_seq_one_letter_code
_entity_poly.pdbx_strand_id
1 'polypeptide(L)'
;MTRILFGDYLPDQPPHLSQGVATADGVIATANGYAPFRGFAPARNGTLAARCIGAGGYRHADAPWLFAATTSNIYTYSSSGYASLASGLNGSRDLGMRFCPCGTFMLATNG
;
A
#
# COMPACT_ATOMS: atom_id res chain seq x y z
N MET A 1 -33.83 16.47 -23.22
CA MET A 1 -32.92 16.81 -22.09
C MET A 1 -31.52 16.96 -22.65
N THR A 2 -31.03 18.19 -22.75
CA THR A 2 -29.71 18.50 -23.31
C THR A 2 -28.64 18.34 -22.25
N ARG A 3 -27.61 17.54 -22.56
CA ARG A 3 -26.45 17.28 -21.70
C ARG A 3 -25.55 18.52 -21.66
N ILE A 4 -25.26 19.02 -20.46
CA ILE A 4 -24.25 20.06 -20.24
C ILE A 4 -22.88 19.38 -20.31
N LEU A 5 -22.03 19.83 -21.23
CA LEU A 5 -20.63 19.41 -21.32
C LEU A 5 -19.78 20.48 -20.62
N PHE A 6 -19.10 20.11 -19.54
CA PHE A 6 -18.09 20.97 -18.92
C PHE A 6 -16.83 20.95 -19.81
N GLY A 7 -16.33 22.14 -20.16
CA GLY A 7 -15.16 22.34 -21.03
C GLY A 7 -13.82 22.30 -20.29
N ASP A 8 -12.73 22.60 -21.01
CA ASP A 8 -11.29 22.42 -20.68
C ASP A 8 -10.74 23.18 -19.45
N TYR A 9 -11.59 23.86 -18.68
CA TYR A 9 -11.23 24.45 -17.40
C TYR A 9 -11.94 23.66 -16.31
N LEU A 10 -11.20 22.84 -15.56
CA LEU A 10 -11.64 22.28 -14.28
C LEU A 10 -11.83 23.46 -13.30
N PRO A 11 -13.04 24.02 -13.10
CA PRO A 11 -13.22 25.28 -12.40
C PRO A 11 -13.16 25.13 -10.87
N ASP A 12 -12.83 23.95 -10.36
CA ASP A 12 -13.17 23.52 -9.02
C ASP A 12 -12.00 22.93 -8.22
N GLN A 13 -10.75 23.09 -8.66
CA GLN A 13 -9.61 22.89 -7.77
C GLN A 13 -9.22 24.21 -7.10
N PRO A 14 -9.66 24.45 -5.85
CA PRO A 14 -9.27 25.64 -5.13
C PRO A 14 -7.76 25.64 -4.86
N PRO A 15 -7.10 26.80 -4.77
CA PRO A 15 -5.67 26.90 -4.47
C PRO A 15 -5.33 26.15 -3.18
N HIS A 16 -4.19 25.47 -3.16
CA HIS A 16 -3.65 24.80 -1.97
C HIS A 16 -3.63 25.79 -0.79
N LEU A 17 -4.23 25.42 0.35
CA LEU A 17 -4.42 26.23 1.58
C LEU A 17 -5.45 27.38 1.53
N SER A 18 -6.40 27.36 0.60
CA SER A 18 -7.55 28.27 0.66
C SER A 18 -8.52 27.90 1.79
N GLN A 19 -9.15 28.90 2.42
CA GLN A 19 -10.04 28.71 3.58
C GLN A 19 -11.28 27.83 3.34
N GLY A 20 -11.56 27.44 2.08
CA GLY A 20 -12.63 26.51 1.71
C GLY A 20 -12.21 25.04 1.60
N VAL A 21 -10.95 24.70 1.88
CA VAL A 21 -10.45 23.32 1.82
C VAL A 21 -10.83 22.59 3.10
N ALA A 22 -11.76 21.64 3.00
CA ALA A 22 -12.08 20.71 4.08
C ALA A 22 -11.02 19.60 4.15
N THR A 23 -10.52 19.30 5.35
CA THR A 23 -9.71 18.09 5.60
C THR A 23 -10.60 16.87 5.45
N ALA A 24 -10.23 15.95 4.57
CA ALA A 24 -10.91 14.67 4.40
C ALA A 24 -10.10 13.57 5.08
N ASP A 25 -10.58 13.09 6.22
CA ASP A 25 -10.00 11.97 6.95
C ASP A 25 -10.63 10.64 6.50
N GLY A 26 -9.84 9.55 6.52
CA GLY A 26 -10.35 8.21 6.22
C GLY A 26 -10.73 7.99 4.75
N VAL A 27 -10.16 8.78 3.84
CA VAL A 27 -10.38 8.67 2.39
C VAL A 27 -9.13 8.23 1.64
N ILE A 28 -9.34 7.69 0.43
CA ILE A 28 -8.30 7.28 -0.51
C ILE A 28 -8.35 8.24 -1.70
N ALA A 29 -7.20 8.72 -2.15
CA ALA A 29 -7.10 9.53 -3.37
C ALA A 29 -7.50 8.72 -4.61
N THR A 30 -8.26 9.34 -5.50
CA THR A 30 -8.72 8.80 -6.79
C THR A 30 -8.46 9.82 -7.89
N ALA A 31 -8.59 9.43 -9.16
CA ALA A 31 -8.34 10.32 -10.30
C ALA A 31 -9.18 11.61 -10.26
N ASN A 32 -10.38 11.57 -9.66
CA ASN A 32 -11.33 12.69 -9.62
C ASN A 32 -11.73 13.08 -8.18
N GLY A 33 -10.82 12.98 -7.21
CA GLY A 33 -11.07 13.39 -5.83
C GLY A 33 -10.82 12.27 -4.82
N TYR A 34 -11.71 12.09 -3.85
CA TYR A 34 -11.52 11.18 -2.72
C TYR A 34 -12.65 10.15 -2.61
N ALA A 35 -12.29 8.91 -2.30
CA ALA A 35 -13.22 7.81 -2.05
C ALA A 35 -13.13 7.32 -0.60
N PRO A 36 -14.23 6.86 0.02
CA PRO A 36 -14.20 6.35 1.39
C PRO A 36 -13.32 5.09 1.50
N PHE A 37 -12.61 4.95 2.61
CA PHE A 37 -11.90 3.73 2.95
C PHE A 37 -12.90 2.58 3.19
N ARG A 38 -12.87 1.55 2.34
CA ARG A 38 -13.84 0.44 2.35
C ARG A 38 -13.59 -0.63 3.43
N GLY A 39 -12.61 -0.39 4.32
CA GLY A 39 -12.16 -1.37 5.30
C GLY A 39 -11.02 -2.26 4.78
N PHE A 40 -10.61 -3.20 5.63
CA PHE A 40 -9.60 -4.20 5.30
C PHE A 40 -10.26 -5.49 4.80
N ALA A 41 -9.63 -6.13 3.82
CA ALA A 41 -10.02 -7.45 3.35
C ALA A 41 -8.86 -8.44 3.59
N PRO A 42 -9.15 -9.71 3.92
CA PRO A 42 -8.13 -10.73 3.97
C PRO A 42 -7.50 -10.92 2.58
N ALA A 43 -6.24 -11.34 2.56
CA ALA A 43 -5.58 -11.79 1.34
C ALA A 43 -6.40 -12.93 0.71
N ARG A 44 -6.84 -12.74 -0.54
CA ARG A 44 -7.71 -13.71 -1.23
C ARG A 44 -7.02 -15.05 -1.50
N ASN A 45 -5.72 -15.01 -1.77
CA ASN A 45 -4.99 -16.15 -2.35
C ASN A 45 -3.99 -16.71 -1.35
N GLY A 46 -4.50 -17.15 -0.20
CA GLY A 46 -3.73 -17.87 0.80
C GLY A 46 -3.29 -17.03 2.00
N THR A 47 -2.60 -17.70 2.91
CA THR A 47 -2.16 -17.19 4.20
C THR A 47 -0.66 -17.41 4.36
N LEU A 48 -0.03 -16.61 5.23
CA LEU A 48 1.35 -16.87 5.61
C LEU A 48 1.42 -18.16 6.43
N ALA A 49 2.49 -18.94 6.23
CA ALA A 49 2.71 -20.20 6.95
C ALA A 49 2.97 -20.01 8.45
N ALA A 50 3.29 -18.78 8.89
CA ALA A 50 3.51 -18.44 10.28
C ALA A 50 3.09 -16.99 10.57
N ARG A 51 3.13 -16.61 11.84
CA ARG A 51 2.79 -15.25 12.30
C ARG A 51 3.62 -14.21 11.55
N CYS A 52 2.92 -13.23 10.97
CA CYS A 52 3.54 -12.05 10.38
C CYS A 52 4.25 -11.23 11.47
N ILE A 53 5.52 -10.90 11.24
CA ILE A 53 6.33 -10.02 12.11
C ILE A 53 6.65 -8.68 11.44
N GLY A 54 6.19 -8.47 10.22
CA GLY A 54 6.44 -7.26 9.45
C GLY A 54 5.81 -7.36 8.08
N ALA A 55 5.20 -6.28 7.61
CA ALA A 55 4.64 -6.20 6.26
C ALA A 55 4.81 -4.79 5.71
N GLY A 56 4.91 -4.67 4.40
CA GLY A 56 5.08 -3.38 3.73
C GLY A 56 4.53 -3.43 2.31
N GLY A 57 3.81 -2.39 1.93
CA GLY A 57 3.29 -2.22 0.57
C GLY A 57 3.87 -0.97 -0.05
N TYR A 58 4.51 -1.13 -1.20
CA TYR A 58 5.18 -0.04 -1.91
C TYR A 58 4.79 -0.07 -3.37
N ARG A 59 4.69 1.11 -3.96
CA ARG A 59 4.53 1.24 -5.40
C ARG A 59 5.88 1.65 -5.99
N HIS A 60 6.35 0.90 -6.97
CA HIS A 60 7.50 1.28 -7.79
C HIS A 60 7.03 1.37 -9.24
N ALA A 61 7.12 2.56 -9.83
CA ALA A 61 6.39 2.92 -11.05
C ALA A 61 4.88 2.61 -10.92
N ASP A 62 4.29 1.83 -11.83
CA ASP A 62 2.87 1.46 -11.79
C ASP A 62 2.60 0.12 -11.10
N ALA A 63 3.64 -0.59 -10.67
CA ALA A 63 3.51 -1.91 -10.06
C ALA A 63 3.45 -1.83 -8.52
N PRO A 64 2.40 -2.39 -7.88
CA PRO A 64 2.39 -2.57 -6.43
C PRO A 64 3.24 -3.79 -6.05
N TRP A 65 4.08 -3.61 -5.03
CA TRP A 65 4.88 -4.64 -4.41
C TRP A 65 4.47 -4.78 -2.96
N LEU A 66 4.06 -5.98 -2.58
CA LEU A 66 3.59 -6.30 -1.24
C LEU A 66 4.54 -7.31 -0.63
N PHE A 67 5.12 -6.96 0.52
CA PHE A 67 6.04 -7.81 1.26
C PHE A 67 5.45 -8.16 2.62
N ALA A 68 5.78 -9.36 3.08
CA ALA A 68 5.50 -9.80 4.43
C ALA A 68 6.63 -10.69 4.94
N ALA A 69 6.87 -10.68 6.24
CA ALA A 69 7.91 -11.48 6.88
C ALA A 69 7.34 -12.32 8.02
N THR A 70 7.89 -13.51 8.17
CA THR A 70 7.81 -14.33 9.38
C THR A 70 9.19 -14.31 10.05
N THR A 71 9.33 -14.98 11.19
CA THR A 71 10.65 -15.09 11.85
C THR A 71 11.69 -15.79 11.00
N SER A 72 11.28 -16.61 10.02
CA SER A 72 12.18 -17.42 9.20
C SER A 72 12.24 -17.02 7.72
N ASN A 73 11.25 -16.29 7.22
CA ASN A 73 11.09 -16.06 5.78
C ASN A 73 10.64 -14.63 5.46
N ILE A 74 11.02 -14.15 4.28
CA ILE A 74 10.44 -12.96 3.64
C ILE A 74 9.68 -13.43 2.40
N TYR A 75 8.49 -12.88 2.20
CA TYR A 75 7.57 -13.21 1.12
C TYR A 75 7.24 -11.96 0.30
N THR A 76 6.94 -12.17 -0.99
CA THR A 76 6.14 -11.24 -1.80
C THR A 76 4.73 -11.77 -1.97
N TYR A 77 3.74 -10.91 -2.16
CA TYR A 77 2.35 -11.28 -2.41
C TYR A 77 1.89 -10.81 -3.80
N SER A 78 1.28 -11.72 -4.55
CA SER A 78 0.71 -11.46 -5.88
C SER A 78 -0.65 -12.13 -6.06
N SER A 79 -1.18 -12.14 -7.29
CA SER A 79 -2.41 -12.87 -7.63
C SER A 79 -2.29 -14.38 -7.40
N SER A 80 -1.09 -14.97 -7.37
CA SER A 80 -0.90 -16.39 -7.01
C SER A 80 -0.76 -16.64 -5.51
N GLY A 81 -0.74 -15.60 -4.68
CA GLY A 81 -0.55 -15.69 -3.24
C GLY A 81 0.85 -15.30 -2.77
N TYR A 82 1.24 -15.80 -1.59
CA TYR A 82 2.55 -15.56 -1.00
C TYR A 82 3.63 -16.45 -1.63
N ALA A 83 4.68 -15.84 -2.15
CA ALA A 83 5.87 -16.54 -2.66
C ALA A 83 7.08 -16.18 -1.81
N SER A 84 7.85 -17.17 -1.36
CA SER A 84 9.05 -16.95 -0.54
C SER A 84 10.16 -16.33 -1.39
N LEU A 85 10.70 -15.21 -0.95
CA LEU A 85 11.87 -14.55 -1.53
C LEU A 85 13.15 -14.90 -0.79
N ALA A 86 13.06 -15.08 0.53
CA ALA A 86 14.17 -15.50 1.38
C ALA A 86 13.66 -16.42 2.49
N SER A 87 14.51 -17.35 2.94
CA SER A 87 14.22 -18.32 4.00
C SER A 87 15.47 -18.56 4.86
N GLY A 88 15.31 -19.23 6.00
CA GLY A 88 16.42 -19.52 6.92
C GLY A 88 16.88 -18.31 7.74
N LEU A 89 16.03 -17.29 7.87
CA LEU A 89 16.31 -16.10 8.66
C LEU A 89 16.10 -16.38 10.16
N ASN A 90 16.75 -15.57 11.00
CA ASN A 90 16.60 -15.59 12.45
C ASN A 90 16.01 -14.26 12.93
N GLY A 91 14.75 -14.01 12.57
CA GLY A 91 14.00 -12.84 13.00
C GLY A 91 13.40 -13.00 14.41
N SER A 92 13.23 -11.89 15.11
CA SER A 92 12.55 -11.83 16.40
C SER A 92 11.12 -11.33 16.26
N ARG A 93 10.22 -11.86 17.10
CA ARG A 93 8.85 -11.35 17.22
C ARG A 93 8.79 -10.03 17.99
N ASP A 94 9.81 -9.71 18.77
CA ASP A 94 9.82 -8.53 19.64
C ASP A 94 10.27 -7.27 18.87
N LEU A 95 11.22 -7.44 17.93
CA LEU A 95 11.71 -6.35 17.07
C LEU A 95 10.88 -6.20 15.78
N GLY A 96 10.41 -7.32 15.24
CA GLY A 96 9.72 -7.36 13.96
C GLY A 96 10.64 -7.16 12.75
N MET A 97 10.04 -7.05 11.58
CA MET A 97 10.72 -6.73 10.32
C MET A 97 10.16 -5.44 9.74
N ARG A 98 11.04 -4.56 9.27
CA ARG A 98 10.69 -3.30 8.59
C ARG A 98 11.20 -3.35 7.15
N PHE A 99 10.37 -2.84 6.24
CA PHE A 99 10.69 -2.70 4.84
C PHE A 99 10.90 -1.21 4.52
N CYS A 100 11.85 -0.90 3.65
CA CYS A 100 12.11 0.47 3.19
C CYS A 100 12.56 0.44 1.72
N PRO A 101 11.83 1.09 0.80
CA PRO A 101 12.22 1.16 -0.60
C PRO A 101 13.46 2.04 -0.76
N CYS A 102 14.42 1.57 -1.56
CA CYS A 102 15.64 2.30 -1.89
C CYS A 102 15.89 2.17 -3.40
N GLY A 103 15.36 3.09 -4.19
CA GLY A 103 15.41 3.03 -5.65
C GLY A 103 14.68 1.79 -6.18
N THR A 104 15.42 0.90 -6.84
CA THR A 104 14.93 -0.40 -7.34
C THR A 104 15.05 -1.54 -6.32
N PHE A 105 15.63 -1.27 -5.14
CA PHE A 105 15.81 -2.25 -4.08
C PHE A 105 14.79 -2.09 -2.97
N MET A 106 14.60 -3.16 -2.20
CA MET A 106 13.86 -3.15 -0.94
C MET A 106 14.83 -3.53 0.18
N LEU A 107 15.03 -2.63 1.13
CA LEU A 107 15.78 -2.92 2.34
C LEU A 107 14.85 -3.59 3.34
N ALA A 108 15.26 -4.73 3.88
CA ALA A 108 14.58 -5.43 4.95
C ALA A 108 15.48 -5.46 6.19
N THR A 109 14.97 -4.98 7.32
CA THR A 109 15.74 -4.84 8.57
C THR A 109 14.96 -5.40 9.75
N ASN A 110 15.64 -6.10 10.65
CA ASN A 110 15.03 -6.77 11.82
C ASN A 110 15.33 -6.09 13.16
N GLY A 111 15.72 -4.80 13.14
CA GLY A 111 16.12 -4.05 14.34
C GLY A 111 17.59 -4.27 14.67
#